data_AF-A0A650CNY9-F1
#
_entry.id   AF-A0A650CNY9-F1
#
_cell.length_a   1.000
_cell.length_b   1.000
_cell.length_c   1.000
_cell.angle_alpha   90.00
_cell.angle_beta   90.00
_cell.angle_gamma   90.00
#
_symmetry.space_group_name_H-M   'P 1'
#
loop_
_entity.id
_entity.type
_entity.pdbx_description
1 polymer ?
#
loop_
_entity_poly.entity_id
_entity_poly.type
_entity_poly.pdbx_seq_one_letter_code
_entity_poly.pdbx_strand_id
1 'polypeptide(L)'
;MNHNIYLVLALIVIILTAVGVYVTNSSYKTVIYVNNLGGNALPNGDYKLVVKILVNYGPLGGGSKPLGSANIWLYYNGKYLNQTLTNSSGIAVFYVKPGNYTILFTVFHIDRDVQVNGNTEVVLDYAYLKT
;
A
#
# COMPACT_ATOMS: atom_id res chain seq x y z
N MET A 1 9.06 -8.55 -51.35
CA MET A 1 9.09 -8.21 -49.91
C MET A 1 10.52 -8.39 -49.41
N ASN A 2 11.11 -7.35 -48.81
CA ASN A 2 12.51 -7.39 -48.40
C ASN A 2 12.63 -8.08 -47.03
N HIS A 3 13.18 -9.30 -46.97
CA HIS A 3 13.33 -10.09 -45.75
C HIS A 3 14.04 -9.30 -44.63
N ASN A 4 14.95 -8.40 -45.01
CA ASN A 4 15.68 -7.55 -44.08
C ASN A 4 14.77 -6.56 -43.32
N ILE A 5 13.67 -6.10 -43.93
CA ILE A 5 12.71 -5.19 -43.27
C ILE A 5 11.94 -5.92 -42.17
N TYR A 6 11.52 -7.17 -42.42
CA TYR A 6 10.82 -7.97 -41.41
C TYR A 6 11.71 -8.32 -40.23
N LEU A 7 12.98 -8.59 -40.49
CA LEU A 7 13.94 -8.94 -39.44
C LEU A 7 14.22 -7.74 -38.53
N VAL A 8 14.36 -6.54 -39.11
CA VAL A 8 14.50 -5.29 -38.34
C VAL A 8 13.24 -4.98 -37.54
N LEU A 9 12.05 -5.14 -38.14
CA LEU A 9 10.77 -4.94 -37.43
C LEU A 9 10.59 -5.93 -36.26
N ALA A 10 10.93 -7.20 -36.46
CA ALA A 10 10.86 -8.21 -35.41
C ALA A 10 11.80 -7.88 -34.25
N LEU A 11 13.01 -7.40 -34.53
CA LEU A 11 13.96 -7.00 -33.50
C LEU A 11 13.45 -5.81 -32.68
N ILE A 12 12.83 -4.82 -33.34
CA ILE A 12 12.20 -3.66 -32.68
C ILE A 12 11.06 -4.11 -31.76
N VAL A 13 10.21 -5.03 -32.22
CA VAL A 13 9.10 -5.57 -31.40
C VAL A 13 9.64 -6.34 -30.18
N ILE A 14 10.70 -7.13 -30.33
CA ILE A 14 11.32 -7.85 -29.20
C ILE A 14 11.91 -6.87 -28.18
N ILE A 15 12.58 -5.81 -28.62
CA ILE A 15 13.14 -4.79 -27.72
C ILE A 15 12.01 -4.05 -26.99
N LEU A 16 10.96 -3.63 -27.70
CA LEU A 16 9.82 -2.92 -27.11
C LEU A 16 9.06 -3.81 -26.10
N THR A 17 8.89 -5.10 -26.41
CA THR A 17 8.23 -6.05 -25.50
C THR A 17 9.10 -6.37 -24.29
N ALA A 18 10.42 -6.55 -24.45
CA ALA A 18 11.33 -6.78 -23.34
C ALA A 18 11.41 -5.58 -22.37
N VAL A 19 11.49 -4.35 -22.91
CA VAL A 19 11.47 -3.12 -22.10
C VAL A 19 10.11 -2.98 -21.40
N GLY A 20 9.01 -3.23 -22.11
CA GLY A 20 7.68 -3.21 -21.53
C GLY A 20 7.53 -4.18 -20.36
N VAL A 21 7.97 -5.43 -20.52
CA VAL A 21 7.92 -6.46 -19.46
C VAL A 21 8.79 -6.06 -18.25
N TYR A 22 9.99 -5.51 -18.48
CA TYR A 22 10.89 -5.07 -17.40
C TYR A 22 10.32 -3.93 -16.55
N VAL A 23 9.74 -2.90 -17.19
CA VAL A 23 9.09 -1.78 -16.49
C VAL A 23 7.86 -2.24 -15.71
N THR A 24 7.13 -3.21 -16.25
CA THR A 24 5.95 -3.78 -15.58
C THR A 24 6.33 -4.56 -14.32
N ASN A 25 7.43 -5.35 -14.36
CA ASN A 25 7.91 -6.13 -13.21
C ASN A 25 8.45 -5.29 -12.05
N SER A 26 9.00 -4.10 -12.32
CA SER A 26 9.53 -3.22 -11.27
C SER A 26 8.44 -2.42 -10.54
N SER A 27 7.30 -2.20 -11.20
CA SER A 27 6.22 -1.32 -10.72
C SER A 27 5.13 -2.04 -9.94
N TYR A 28 5.19 -3.38 -9.85
CA TYR A 28 4.11 -4.21 -9.31
C TYR A 28 4.53 -4.97 -8.05
N LYS A 29 4.73 -4.24 -6.96
CA LYS A 29 5.12 -4.83 -5.67
C LYS A 29 4.26 -4.26 -4.55
N THR A 30 3.94 -5.11 -3.58
CA THR A 30 3.31 -4.65 -2.34
C THR A 30 4.31 -3.85 -1.53
N VAL A 31 3.97 -2.60 -1.18
CA VAL A 31 4.82 -1.70 -0.39
C VAL A 31 4.00 -1.12 0.75
N ILE A 32 4.65 -0.91 1.89
CA ILE A 32 4.06 -0.22 3.04
C ILE A 32 4.89 1.01 3.35
N TYR A 33 4.23 2.17 3.32
CA TYR A 33 4.82 3.46 3.66
C TYR A 33 4.36 3.87 5.06
N VAL A 34 5.27 4.43 5.85
CA VAL A 34 4.98 5.04 7.15
C VAL A 34 5.44 6.48 7.09
N ASN A 35 4.49 7.41 7.10
CA ASN A 35 4.71 8.84 7.01
C ASN A 35 4.44 9.46 8.37
N ASN A 36 5.46 10.07 8.96
CA ASN A 36 5.28 10.89 10.14
C ASN A 36 4.89 12.30 9.73
N LEU A 37 3.64 12.67 10.02
CA LEU A 37 3.08 13.98 9.69
C LEU A 37 3.35 15.02 10.80
N GLY A 38 3.92 14.58 11.93
CA GLY A 38 4.19 15.43 13.09
C GLY A 38 2.91 16.02 13.71
N GLY A 39 3.00 17.27 14.15
CA GLY A 39 1.88 17.98 14.77
C GLY A 39 1.70 17.70 16.27
N ASN A 40 0.83 18.49 16.89
CA ASN A 40 0.55 18.40 18.31
C ASN A 40 -0.45 17.28 18.61
N ALA A 41 -0.32 16.68 19.79
CA ALA A 41 -1.33 15.76 20.30
C ALA A 41 -2.67 16.50 20.46
N LEU A 42 -3.76 15.74 20.34
CA LEU A 42 -5.08 16.20 20.72
C LEU A 42 -5.11 16.56 22.22
N PRO A 43 -6.08 17.35 22.71
CA PRO A 43 -6.15 17.75 24.12
C PRO A 43 -6.14 16.58 25.13
N ASN A 44 -6.56 15.40 24.71
CA ASN A 44 -6.54 14.18 25.51
C ASN A 44 -5.16 13.46 25.51
N GLY A 45 -4.18 13.98 24.78
CA GLY A 45 -2.83 13.42 24.62
C GLY A 45 -2.70 12.34 23.54
N ASP A 46 -3.71 12.15 22.69
CA ASP A 46 -3.67 11.19 21.60
C ASP A 46 -3.15 11.81 20.30
N TYR A 47 -2.49 11.00 19.48
CA TYR A 47 -2.16 11.30 18.10
C TYR A 47 -3.10 10.57 17.14
N LYS A 48 -3.28 11.16 15.96
CA LYS A 48 -4.06 10.54 14.89
C LYS A 48 -3.17 9.56 14.11
N LEU A 49 -3.54 8.27 14.14
CA LEU A 49 -2.96 7.23 13.29
C LEU A 49 -3.93 6.93 12.15
N VAL A 50 -3.55 7.29 10.93
CA VAL A 50 -4.32 7.05 9.72
C VAL A 50 -3.75 5.82 9.03
N VAL A 51 -4.59 4.83 8.74
CA VAL A 51 -4.23 3.65 7.98
C VAL A 51 -4.98 3.67 6.66
N LYS A 52 -4.27 3.61 5.55
CA LYS A 52 -4.84 3.65 4.20
C LYS A 52 -4.47 2.39 3.44
N ILE A 53 -5.44 1.82 2.74
CA ILE A 53 -5.23 0.69 1.84
C ILE A 53 -5.54 1.11 0.42
N LEU A 54 -4.56 0.90 -0.46
CA LEU A 54 -4.68 0.93 -1.90
C LEU A 54 -4.43 -0.47 -2.45
N VAL A 55 -5.21 -0.88 -3.43
CA VAL A 55 -5.00 -2.12 -4.18
C VAL A 55 -4.69 -1.74 -5.62
N ASN A 56 -3.46 -2.04 -6.04
CA ASN A 56 -3.00 -1.86 -7.39
C ASN A 56 -3.41 -3.07 -8.25
N TYR A 57 -4.32 -2.87 -9.20
CA TYR A 57 -4.77 -3.92 -10.13
C TYR A 57 -3.96 -3.96 -11.44
N GLY A 58 -2.93 -3.12 -11.55
CA GLY A 58 -2.05 -3.03 -12.71
C GLY A 58 -2.63 -2.19 -13.85
N PRO A 59 -1.88 -2.04 -14.95
CA PRO A 59 -2.26 -1.15 -16.06
C PRO A 59 -3.58 -1.53 -16.73
N LEU A 60 -3.88 -2.83 -16.80
CA LEU A 60 -5.11 -3.35 -17.41
C LEU A 60 -6.29 -3.43 -16.42
N GLY A 61 -6.01 -3.42 -15.12
CA GLY A 61 -7.02 -3.47 -14.05
C GLY A 61 -7.55 -2.10 -13.60
N GLY A 62 -7.14 -1.03 -14.28
CA GLY A 62 -7.55 0.34 -13.96
C GLY A 62 -6.77 0.98 -12.80
N GLY A 63 -5.53 0.55 -12.57
CA GLY A 63 -4.60 1.17 -11.62
C GLY A 63 -4.87 0.89 -10.14
N SER A 64 -4.40 1.79 -9.26
CA SER A 64 -4.57 1.69 -7.81
C SER A 64 -5.91 2.26 -7.37
N LYS A 65 -6.67 1.46 -6.62
CA LYS A 65 -7.99 1.84 -6.07
C LYS A 65 -8.02 1.68 -4.56
N PRO A 66 -8.73 2.55 -3.82
CA PRO A 66 -8.91 2.37 -2.38
C PRO A 66 -9.73 1.11 -2.07
N LEU A 67 -9.35 0.41 -1.00
CA LEU A 67 -10.12 -0.74 -0.51
C LEU A 67 -10.94 -0.37 0.72
N GLY A 68 -12.25 -0.21 0.53
CA GLY A 68 -13.20 0.00 1.63
C GLY A 68 -13.66 -1.27 2.31
N SER A 69 -14.22 -1.13 3.51
CA SER A 69 -14.71 -2.21 4.39
C SER A 69 -13.66 -3.27 4.72
N ALA A 70 -12.38 -2.96 4.61
CA ALA A 70 -11.29 -3.84 5.02
C ALA A 70 -11.08 -3.70 6.53
N ASN A 71 -10.97 -4.83 7.22
CA ASN A 71 -10.77 -4.85 8.66
C ASN A 71 -9.28 -4.63 9.01
N ILE A 72 -9.02 -3.62 9.83
CA ILE A 72 -7.69 -3.27 10.33
C ILE A 72 -7.66 -3.52 11.82
N TRP A 73 -6.75 -4.38 12.26
CA TRP A 73 -6.54 -4.63 13.69
C TRP A 73 -5.31 -3.87 14.15
N LEU A 74 -5.41 -3.29 15.34
CA LEU A 74 -4.34 -2.55 15.98
C LEU A 74 -3.95 -3.27 17.27
N TYR A 75 -2.66 -3.49 17.42
CA TYR A 75 -2.05 -4.06 18.59
C TYR A 75 -1.14 -3.03 19.24
N TYR A 76 -1.05 -3.06 20.57
CA TYR A 76 -0.12 -2.26 21.35
C TYR A 76 0.74 -3.19 22.21
N ASN A 77 2.06 -3.12 22.05
CA ASN A 77 3.01 -4.02 22.72
C ASN A 77 2.61 -5.52 22.59
N GLY A 78 2.24 -5.94 21.37
CA GLY A 78 1.87 -7.33 21.07
C GLY A 78 0.48 -7.77 21.55
N LYS A 79 -0.30 -6.91 22.22
CA LYS A 79 -1.67 -7.21 22.64
C LYS A 79 -2.68 -6.51 21.75
N TYR A 80 -3.76 -7.21 21.42
CA TYR A 80 -4.89 -6.60 20.70
C TYR A 80 -5.41 -5.39 21.47
N LEU A 81 -5.53 -4.26 20.79
CA LEU A 81 -6.02 -3.01 21.36
C LEU A 81 -7.41 -2.69 20.82
N ASN A 82 -7.55 -2.60 19.50
CA ASN A 82 -8.81 -2.22 18.84
C ASN A 82 -8.82 -2.68 17.37
N GLN A 83 -9.97 -2.60 16.71
CA GLN A 83 -10.12 -2.78 15.27
C GLN A 83 -11.07 -1.72 14.68
N THR A 84 -10.92 -1.44 13.39
CA THR A 84 -11.90 -0.65 12.65
C THR A 84 -11.90 -1.02 11.17
N LEU A 85 -12.96 -0.62 10.47
CA LEU A 85 -13.08 -0.84 9.03
C LEU A 85 -12.61 0.39 8.25
N THR A 86 -11.98 0.18 7.11
CA THR A 86 -11.71 1.26 6.15
C THR A 86 -13.01 1.80 5.56
N ASN A 87 -13.08 3.11 5.36
CA ASN A 87 -14.19 3.75 4.64
C ASN A 87 -14.06 3.57 3.10
N SER A 88 -14.97 4.17 2.31
CA SER A 88 -14.96 4.10 0.84
C SER A 88 -13.68 4.65 0.19
N SER A 89 -12.95 5.53 0.88
CA SER A 89 -11.64 6.05 0.45
C SER A 89 -10.47 5.17 0.90
N GLY A 90 -10.75 3.99 1.46
CA GLY A 90 -9.75 3.04 1.92
C GLY A 90 -9.05 3.44 3.22
N ILE A 91 -9.66 4.33 4.01
CA ILE A 91 -9.03 4.93 5.19
C ILE A 91 -9.70 4.43 6.47
N ALA A 92 -8.88 3.95 7.40
CA ALA A 92 -9.19 3.69 8.79
C ALA A 92 -8.44 4.70 9.68
N VAL A 93 -9.05 5.16 10.78
CA VAL A 93 -8.44 6.14 11.69
C VAL A 93 -8.50 5.63 13.11
N PHE A 94 -7.37 5.71 13.80
CA PHE A 94 -7.25 5.46 15.23
C PHE A 94 -6.75 6.73 15.93
N TYR A 95 -7.15 6.90 17.18
CA TYR A 95 -6.62 7.92 18.09
C TYR A 95 -5.93 7.20 19.22
N VAL A 96 -4.63 7.40 19.33
CA VAL A 96 -3.76 6.56 20.16
C VAL A 96 -2.70 7.38 20.89
N LYS A 97 -2.32 6.93 22.07
CA LYS A 97 -1.20 7.51 22.81
C LYS A 97 0.12 7.25 22.05
N PRO A 98 1.15 8.09 22.24
CA PRO A 98 2.46 7.79 21.69
C PRO A 98 2.99 6.43 22.17
N GLY A 99 3.62 5.67 21.27
CA GLY A 99 4.14 4.33 21.54
C GLY A 99 4.31 3.47 20.30
N ASN A 100 4.61 2.18 20.50
CA ASN A 100 4.82 1.22 19.43
C ASN A 100 3.57 0.38 19.20
N TYR A 101 3.10 0.37 17.96
CA TYR A 101 1.90 -0.35 17.55
C TYR A 101 2.21 -1.31 16.42
N THR A 102 1.44 -2.38 16.33
CA THR A 102 1.44 -3.28 15.17
C THR A 102 0.08 -3.19 14.49
N ILE A 103 0.08 -2.89 13.20
CA ILE A 103 -1.12 -2.81 12.37
C ILE A 103 -1.21 -4.10 11.58
N LEU A 104 -2.32 -4.82 11.70
CA LEU A 104 -2.60 -6.02 10.92
C LEU A 104 -3.66 -5.69 9.87
N PHE A 105 -3.25 -5.79 8.60
CA PHE A 105 -4.11 -5.72 7.43
C PHE A 105 -4.73 -7.11 7.20
N THR A 106 -5.83 -7.39 7.91
CA THR A 106 -6.39 -8.75 8.01
C THR A 106 -6.69 -9.40 6.66
N VAL A 107 -7.24 -8.63 5.71
CA VAL A 107 -7.59 -9.11 4.36
C VAL A 107 -6.38 -9.69 3.63
N PHE A 108 -5.19 -9.12 3.87
CA PHE A 108 -3.95 -9.52 3.20
C PHE A 108 -3.04 -10.38 4.07
N HIS A 109 -3.36 -10.57 5.35
CA HIS A 109 -2.50 -11.24 6.33
C HIS A 109 -1.09 -10.64 6.40
N ILE A 110 -1.00 -9.32 6.34
CA ILE A 110 0.25 -8.56 6.45
C ILE A 110 0.18 -7.70 7.69
N ASP A 111 1.25 -7.70 8.48
CA ASP A 111 1.42 -6.83 9.63
C ASP A 111 2.55 -5.81 9.43
N ARG A 112 2.47 -4.70 10.16
CA ARG A 112 3.50 -3.66 10.17
C ARG A 112 3.63 -3.02 11.54
N ASP A 113 4.84 -3.05 12.07
CA ASP A 113 5.21 -2.27 13.24
C ASP A 113 5.39 -0.79 12.89
N VAL A 114 4.83 0.07 13.74
CA VAL A 114 4.80 1.52 13.58
C VAL A 114 5.02 2.19 14.94
N GLN A 115 6.01 3.07 14.99
CA GLN A 115 6.21 3.96 16.13
C GLN A 115 5.39 5.24 15.92
N VAL A 116 4.47 5.51 16.85
CA VAL A 116 3.65 6.72 16.87
C VAL A 116 4.23 7.69 17.90
N ASN A 117 4.77 8.81 17.43
CA ASN A 117 5.28 9.93 18.25
C ASN A 117 4.74 11.29 17.77
N GLY A 118 3.73 11.24 16.89
CA GLY A 118 3.14 12.35 16.16
C GLY A 118 1.96 11.83 15.34
N ASN A 119 1.23 12.71 14.64
CA ASN A 119 0.23 12.24 13.68
C ASN A 119 0.95 11.41 12.62
N THR A 120 0.45 10.22 12.35
CA THR A 120 1.14 9.23 11.53
C THR A 120 0.19 8.69 10.48
N GLU A 121 0.64 8.55 9.24
CA GLU A 121 -0.07 7.88 8.17
C GLU A 121 0.68 6.62 7.76
N VAL A 122 -0.05 5.52 7.59
CA VAL A 122 0.46 4.23 7.15
C VAL A 122 -0.31 3.85 5.90
N VAL A 123 0.39 3.69 4.78
CA VAL A 123 -0.22 3.36 3.49
C VAL A 123 0.26 1.98 3.06
N LEU A 124 -0.67 1.03 2.96
CA LEU A 124 -0.45 -0.24 2.25
C LEU A 124 -0.85 -0.03 0.78
N ASP A 125 0.14 -0.08 -0.11
CA ASP A 125 -0.09 -0.23 -1.55
C ASP A 125 0.10 -1.71 -1.90
N TYR A 126 -1.02 -2.43 -2.04
CA TYR A 126 -1.03 -3.87 -2.26
C TYR A 126 -1.08 -4.21 -3.75
N ALA A 127 -0.11 -4.98 -4.23
CA ALA A 127 -0.10 -5.54 -5.57
C ALA A 127 -1.03 -6.77 -5.65
N TYR A 128 -2.14 -6.64 -6.39
CA TYR A 128 -3.17 -7.69 -6.50
C TYR A 128 -2.69 -8.97 -7.23
N LEU A 129 -2.04 -8.82 -8.38
CA LEU A 129 -1.48 -9.89 -9.20
C LEU A 129 -0.14 -10.35 -8.61
N LYS A 130 -0.14 -11.49 -7.94
CA LYS A 130 1.12 -12.12 -7.55
C LYS A 130 1.85 -12.55 -8.82
N THR A 131 2.94 -11.85 -9.18
CA THR A 131 3.90 -12.34 -10.17
C THR A 131 4.75 -13.45 -9.58
#